data_AF-A0A520I4T4-F1
#
_entry.id   AF-A0A520I4T4-F1
#
_cell.length_a   1.000
_cell.length_b   1.000
_cell.length_c   1.000
_cell.angle_alpha   90.00
_cell.angle_beta   90.00
_cell.angle_gamma   90.00
#
_symmetry.space_group_name_H-M   'P 1'
#
loop_
_entity.id
_entity.type
_entity.pdbx_description
1 polymer ?
#
loop_
_entity_poly.entity_id
_entity_poly.type
_entity_poly.pdbx_seq_one_letter_code
_entity_poly.pdbx_strand_id
1 'polypeptide(L)'
;MAENLLAGFVAHGAVVGTDGNAALVAGSGAVAMLKRRGAKVVARRLLPPVALSQDVEGVRVETGEQMFGGVLLFGVTADEVRSLESSLTFH
;
A
#
# COMPACT_ATOMS: atom_id res chain seq x y z
N MET A 1 -12.24 -5.20 1.24
CA MET A 1 -11.46 -4.36 0.31
C MET A 1 -11.20 -3.01 0.95
N ALA A 2 -10.32 -2.17 0.38
CA ALA A 2 -9.90 -0.90 1.00
C ALA A 2 -11.09 0.05 1.26
N GLU A 3 -12.09 0.03 0.38
CA GLU A 3 -13.33 0.80 0.41
C GLU A 3 -14.15 0.52 1.68
N ASN A 4 -14.13 -0.72 2.17
CA ASN A 4 -14.82 -1.09 3.41
C ASN A 4 -14.10 -0.61 4.67
N LEU A 5 -12.82 -0.24 4.55
CA LEU A 5 -11.96 0.13 5.67
C LEU A 5 -11.65 1.63 5.71
N LEU A 6 -11.79 2.33 4.58
CA LEU A 6 -11.49 3.75 4.44
C LEU A 6 -12.68 4.47 3.79
N ALA A 7 -13.39 5.29 4.57
CA ALA A 7 -14.52 6.06 4.07
C ALA A 7 -14.11 6.95 2.87
N GLY A 8 -14.95 6.95 1.83
CA GLY A 8 -14.73 7.70 0.59
C GLY A 8 -13.56 7.21 -0.27
N PHE A 9 -13.01 6.04 0.02
CA PHE A 9 -11.99 5.42 -0.82
C PHE A 9 -12.65 4.61 -1.94
N VAL A 10 -12.20 4.78 -3.17
CA VAL A 10 -12.58 3.98 -4.34
C VAL A 10 -11.30 3.48 -4.99
N ALA A 11 -11.08 2.18 -5.06
CA ALA A 11 -9.86 1.61 -5.63
C ALA A 11 -9.89 1.63 -7.17
N HIS A 12 -8.71 1.87 -7.77
CA HIS A 12 -8.53 1.89 -9.22
C HIS A 12 -7.37 1.00 -9.68
N GLY A 13 -6.41 0.71 -8.78
CA GLY A 13 -5.30 -0.20 -9.05
C GLY A 13 -4.71 -0.71 -7.74
N ALA A 14 -4.00 -1.83 -7.80
CA ALA A 14 -3.34 -2.39 -6.62
C ALA A 14 -2.08 -3.15 -7.00
N VAL A 15 -1.11 -3.14 -6.09
CA VAL A 15 0.02 -4.05 -6.07
C VAL A 15 -0.07 -4.87 -4.78
N VAL A 16 0.06 -6.19 -4.90
CA VAL A 16 -0.11 -7.14 -3.79
C VAL A 16 1.22 -7.87 -3.61
N GLY A 17 1.70 -7.94 -2.37
CA GLY A 17 2.84 -8.78 -2.05
C GLY A 17 2.55 -10.23 -2.41
N THR A 18 3.54 -10.95 -2.94
CA THR A 18 3.34 -12.32 -3.42
C THR A 18 3.03 -13.32 -2.29
N ASP A 19 3.31 -12.94 -1.04
CA ASP A 19 2.91 -13.66 0.17
C ASP A 19 1.45 -13.42 0.60
N GLY A 20 0.75 -12.48 -0.06
CA GLY A 20 -0.64 -12.12 0.22
C GLY A 20 -0.88 -11.41 1.56
N ASN A 21 0.17 -11.03 2.29
CA ASN A 21 0.05 -10.42 3.62
C ASN A 21 -0.12 -8.91 3.60
N ALA A 22 0.30 -8.25 2.51
CA ALA A 22 0.20 -6.82 2.35
C ALA A 22 -0.15 -6.43 0.91
N ALA A 23 -0.78 -5.26 0.77
CA ALA A 23 -1.09 -4.68 -0.52
C ALA A 23 -1.07 -3.16 -0.44
N LEU A 24 -0.67 -2.51 -1.53
CA LEU A 24 -0.81 -1.08 -1.72
C LEU A 24 -1.88 -0.87 -2.80
N VAL A 25 -2.87 -0.02 -2.52
CA VAL A 25 -4.01 0.21 -3.41
C VAL A 25 -4.09 1.69 -3.75
N ALA A 26 -4.08 2.04 -5.03
CA ALA A 26 -4.31 3.39 -5.51
C ALA A 26 -5.81 3.70 -5.58
N GLY A 27 -6.20 4.87 -5.09
CA GLY A 27 -7.59 5.31 -5.15
C GLY A 27 -7.84 6.66 -4.48
N SER A 28 -8.86 7.37 -4.95
CA SER A 28 -9.30 8.66 -4.37
C SER A 28 -8.17 9.68 -4.14
N GLY A 29 -7.23 9.79 -5.09
CA GLY A 29 -6.08 10.71 -5.00
C GLY A 29 -5.04 10.35 -3.93
N ALA A 30 -5.08 9.14 -3.39
CA ALA A 30 -4.19 8.65 -2.34
C ALA A 30 -3.82 7.18 -2.59
N VAL A 31 -3.02 6.62 -1.68
CA VAL A 31 -2.83 5.16 -1.59
C VAL A 31 -3.32 4.63 -0.25
N ALA A 32 -3.87 3.42 -0.26
CA ALA A 32 -4.23 2.68 0.93
C ALA A 32 -3.23 1.54 1.13
N MET A 33 -2.50 1.58 2.24
CA MET A 33 -1.66 0.47 2.68
C MET A 33 -2.51 -0.52 3.47
N LEU A 34 -2.57 -1.76 3.02
CA LEU A 34 -3.26 -2.86 3.66
C LEU A 34 -2.23 -3.84 4.23
N LYS A 35 -2.49 -4.34 5.45
CA LYS A 35 -1.76 -5.49 5.99
C LYS A 35 -2.66 -6.42 6.77
N ARG A 36 -2.33 -7.71 6.73
CA ARG A 36 -2.95 -8.71 7.59
C ARG A 36 -2.41 -8.59 9.02
N ARG A 37 -3.31 -8.75 9.99
CA ARG A 37 -3.01 -8.88 11.42
C ARG A 37 -3.84 -10.05 11.96
N GLY A 38 -3.28 -11.25 11.87
CA GLY A 38 -4.02 -12.50 12.08
C GLY A 38 -5.14 -12.65 11.04
N ALA A 39 -6.37 -12.91 11.49
CA ALA A 39 -7.54 -13.04 10.63
C ALA A 39 -8.13 -11.69 10.14
N LYS A 40 -7.60 -10.56 10.61
CA LYS A 40 -8.11 -9.21 10.25
C LYS A 40 -7.20 -8.55 9.24
N VAL A 41 -7.78 -7.68 8.42
CA VAL A 41 -7.04 -6.74 7.57
C VAL A 41 -7.20 -5.35 8.16
N VAL A 42 -6.09 -4.62 8.26
CA VAL A 42 -6.09 -3.20 8.64
C VAL A 42 -5.64 -2.38 7.44
N ALA A 43 -6.13 -1.13 7.36
CA ALA A 43 -5.81 -0.21 6.29
C ALA A 43 -5.33 1.13 6.86
N ARG A 44 -4.41 1.78 6.15
CA ARG A 44 -3.99 3.15 6.41
C ARG A 44 -3.91 3.92 5.10
N ARG A 45 -4.53 5.10 5.04
CA ARG A 45 -4.38 6.04 3.92
C ARG A 45 -3.03 6.75 4.05
N LEU A 46 -2.28 6.81 2.95
CA LEU A 46 -1.01 7.51 2.80
C LEU A 46 -1.10 8.46 1.61
N LEU A 47 -0.29 9.52 1.63
CA LEU A 47 -0.14 10.43 0.50
C LEU A 47 1.08 9.99 -0.33
N PRO A 48 0.95 9.95 -1.67
CA PRO A 48 2.10 9.76 -2.54
C PRO A 48 2.98 11.02 -2.60
N PRO A 49 4.29 10.90 -2.89
CA PRO A 49 5.02 9.64 -2.96
C PRO A 49 5.23 9.06 -1.56
N VAL A 50 4.93 7.77 -1.38
CA VAL A 50 5.20 7.07 -0.14
C VAL A 50 6.70 6.91 0.05
N ALA A 51 7.13 6.97 1.31
CA ALA A 51 8.51 6.67 1.67
C ALA A 51 8.75 5.16 1.54
N LEU A 52 9.83 4.80 0.84
CA LEU A 52 10.22 3.42 0.56
C LEU A 52 11.62 3.15 1.10
N SER A 53 11.82 1.96 1.63
CA SER A 53 13.15 1.38 1.88
C SER A 53 13.28 0.04 1.15
N GLN A 54 14.45 -0.21 0.54
CA GLN A 54 14.69 -1.49 -0.12
C GLN A 54 14.91 -2.59 0.93
N ASP A 55 14.35 -3.76 0.66
CA ASP A 55 14.52 -4.97 1.45
C ASP A 55 14.95 -6.11 0.49
N VAL A 56 15.67 -7.11 0.99
CA VAL A 56 16.13 -8.24 0.14
C VAL A 56 14.95 -9.00 -0.45
N GLU A 57 13.85 -9.03 0.30
CA GLU A 57 12.65 -9.78 -0.02
C GLU A 57 11.59 -8.95 -0.77
N GLY A 58 11.82 -7.64 -1.00
CA GLY A 58 10.86 -6.76 -1.66
C GLY A 58 11.07 -5.29 -1.31
N VAL A 59 9.97 -4.55 -1.18
CA VAL A 59 10.02 -3.13 -0.80
C VAL A 59 9.22 -2.87 0.45
N ARG A 60 9.80 -2.13 1.38
CA ARG A 60 9.11 -1.70 2.59
C ARG A 60 8.53 -0.30 2.39
N VAL A 61 7.24 -0.17 2.68
CA VAL A 61 6.50 1.09 2.68
C VAL A 61 6.47 1.64 4.09
N GLU A 62 7.03 2.83 4.30
CA GLU A 62 7.00 3.52 5.57
C GLU A 62 5.68 4.27 5.72
N THR A 63 4.94 3.97 6.80
CA THR A 63 3.60 4.55 7.01
C THR A 63 3.60 5.75 7.97
N GLY A 64 4.74 6.04 8.61
CA GLY A 64 4.91 7.18 9.52
C GLY A 64 4.21 7.05 10.88
N GLU A 65 3.44 5.98 11.11
CA GLU A 65 2.66 5.78 12.33
C GLU A 65 3.21 4.59 13.13
N GLN A 66 3.58 4.82 14.40
CA GLN A 66 4.24 3.79 15.22
C GLN A 66 3.44 2.48 15.36
N MET A 67 2.11 2.55 15.44
CA MET A 67 1.26 1.35 15.57
C MET A 67 1.10 0.59 14.25
N PHE A 68 1.19 1.27 13.12
CA PHE A 68 1.07 0.65 11.81
C PHE A 68 2.45 0.19 11.29
N GLY A 69 3.51 0.93 11.60
CA GLY A 69 4.90 0.63 11.27
C GLY A 69 5.17 0.59 9.77
N GLY A 70 6.42 0.33 9.40
CA GLY A 70 6.76 -0.03 8.03
C GLY A 70 6.14 -1.38 7.67
N VAL A 71 5.71 -1.54 6.42
CA VAL A 71 5.12 -2.79 5.92
C VAL A 71 5.85 -3.25 4.68
N LEU A 72 6.34 -4.49 4.73
CA LEU A 72 6.98 -5.15 3.60
C LEU A 72 5.93 -5.62 2.58
N LEU A 73 6.13 -5.24 1.33
CA LEU A 73 5.48 -5.85 0.17
C LEU A 73 6.44 -6.89 -0.41
N PHE A 74 6.24 -8.15 -0.03
CA PHE A 74 7.12 -9.25 -0.46
C PHE A 74 7.03 -9.46 -1.97
N GLY A 75 8.19 -9.58 -2.63
CA GLY A 75 8.30 -9.79 -4.08
C GLY A 75 7.90 -8.59 -4.94
N VAL A 76 7.66 -7.42 -4.34
CA VAL A 76 7.30 -6.18 -5.04
C VAL A 76 8.51 -5.26 -5.10
N THR A 77 8.69 -4.62 -6.26
CA THR A 77 9.75 -3.65 -6.50
C THR A 77 9.32 -2.21 -6.21
N ALA A 78 10.30 -1.33 -5.99
CA ALA A 78 10.02 0.10 -5.84
C ALA A 78 9.40 0.71 -7.12
N ASP A 79 9.82 0.25 -8.30
CA ASP A 79 9.29 0.73 -9.58
C ASP A 79 7.82 0.38 -9.78
N GLU A 80 7.38 -0.83 -9.37
CA GLU A 80 5.96 -1.20 -9.38
C GLU A 80 5.13 -0.28 -8.47
N VAL A 81 5.66 0.06 -7.28
CA VAL A 81 5.01 1.02 -6.38
C VAL A 81 4.93 2.41 -7.03
N ARG A 82 6.01 2.91 -7.65
CA ARG A 82 5.99 4.21 -8.34
C ARG A 82 5.07 4.22 -9.55
N SER A 83 4.97 3.11 -10.27
CA SER A 83 4.02 2.94 -11.38
C SER A 83 2.58 3.02 -10.88
N LEU A 84 2.28 2.34 -9.77
CA LEU A 84 0.97 2.44 -9.12
C LEU A 84 0.65 3.87 -8.68
N GLU A 85 1.59 4.58 -8.04
CA GLU A 85 1.38 5.98 -7.64
C GLU A 85 1.17 6.90 -8.83
N SER A 86 1.92 6.68 -9.92
CA SER A 86 1.79 7.48 -11.15
C SER A 86 0.39 7.36 -11.76
N SER A 87 -0.28 6.21 -11.61
CA SER A 87 -1.66 6.01 -12.07
C SER A 87 -2.66 6.99 -11.45
N LEU A 88 -2.38 7.51 -10.23
CA LEU A 88 -3.25 8.48 -9.56
C LEU A 88 -3.30 9.84 -10.27
N THR A 89 -2.28 10.19 -11.04
CA THR A 89 -2.23 11.47 -11.77
C THR A 89 -3.17 11.48 -12.98
N PHE A 90 -3.58 10.30 -13.45
CA PHE A 90 -4.36 10.12 -14.68
C PHE A 90 -5.85 9.83 -14.43
N HIS A 91 -6.32 9.94 -13.17
CA HIS A 91 -7.69 9.63 -12.75
C HIS A 91 -8.45 10.85 -12.24
#